data_AF-A0A972C650-F1
#
_entry.id   AF-A0A972C650-F1
#
_cell.length_a   1.000
_cell.length_b   1.000
_cell.length_c   1.000
_cell.angle_alpha   90.00
_cell.angle_beta   90.00
_cell.angle_gamma   90.00
#
_symmetry.space_group_name_H-M   'P 1'
#
loop_
_entity.id
_entity.type
_entity.pdbx_description
1 polymer ?
#
loop_
_entity_poly.entity_id
_entity_poly.type
_entity_poly.pdbx_seq_one_letter_code
_entity_poly.pdbx_strand_id
1 'polypeptide(L)'
;MTTIALTKSLAHLKYELENLGYNVLFEDEINSPVDVFIYLYDDQRSLYSTTQKLDSAVSSSYPDHEYHGTLLIDGMGKTIDEIKYIIENRVYSPIF
;
A
#
# COMPACT_ATOMS: atom_id res chain seq x y z
N MET A 1 4.71 -6.58 -11.40
CA MET A 1 3.51 -5.72 -11.43
C MET A 1 3.19 -5.39 -9.99
N THR A 2 3.24 -4.11 -9.60
CA THR A 2 3.13 -3.69 -8.19
C THR A 2 1.67 -3.80 -7.74
N THR A 3 1.44 -4.53 -6.65
CA THR A 3 0.13 -4.64 -6.02
C THR A 3 0.02 -3.66 -4.85
N ILE A 4 -0.99 -2.79 -4.93
CA ILE A 4 -1.26 -1.73 -3.97
C ILE A 4 -2.55 -2.06 -3.25
N ALA A 5 -2.48 -2.12 -1.93
CA ALA A 5 -3.62 -2.13 -1.07
C ALA A 5 -4.02 -0.70 -0.68
N LEU A 6 -5.33 -0.44 -0.65
CA LEU A 6 -5.90 0.87 -0.39
C LEU A 6 -7.03 0.78 0.64
N THR A 7 -6.99 1.62 1.67
CA THR A 7 -8.11 1.78 2.61
C THR A 7 -9.30 2.43 1.91
N LYS A 8 -10.53 2.02 2.25
CA LYS A 8 -11.76 2.55 1.61
C LYS A 8 -11.90 4.07 1.70
N SER A 9 -11.37 4.68 2.76
CA SER A 9 -11.34 6.14 2.95
C SER A 9 -10.62 6.89 1.82
N LEU A 10 -9.71 6.21 1.10
CA LEU A 10 -8.94 6.76 -0.01
C LEU A 10 -9.42 6.23 -1.38
N ALA A 11 -10.63 5.69 -1.47
CA ALA A 11 -11.17 5.07 -2.70
C ALA A 11 -11.11 5.98 -3.94
N HIS A 12 -11.09 7.30 -3.77
CA HIS A 12 -10.93 8.26 -4.86
C HIS A 12 -9.62 8.07 -5.64
N LEU A 13 -8.54 7.61 -4.97
CA LEU A 13 -7.24 7.37 -5.59
C LEU A 13 -7.17 6.08 -6.42
N LYS A 14 -8.15 5.17 -6.26
CA LYS A 14 -8.11 3.85 -6.90
C LYS A 14 -8.02 3.95 -8.43
N TYR A 15 -8.90 4.74 -9.03
CA TYR A 15 -8.95 4.88 -10.49
C TYR A 15 -7.66 5.49 -11.05
N GLU A 16 -7.09 6.46 -10.34
CA GLU A 16 -5.85 7.12 -10.75
C GLU A 16 -4.65 6.16 -10.67
N LEU A 17 -4.56 5.36 -9.59
CA LEU A 17 -3.53 4.33 -9.42
C LEU A 17 -3.67 3.18 -10.44
N GLU A 18 -4.90 2.76 -10.76
CA GLU A 18 -5.15 1.76 -11.80
C GLU A 18 -4.74 2.27 -13.19
N ASN A 19 -5.00 3.55 -13.50
CA ASN A 19 -4.56 4.19 -14.74
C ASN A 19 -3.03 4.29 -14.86
N LEU A 20 -2.32 4.33 -13.74
CA LEU A 20 -0.85 4.27 -13.71
C LEU A 20 -0.30 2.85 -13.94
N GLY A 21 -1.18 1.84 -14.07
CA GLY A 21 -0.81 0.45 -14.33
C GLY A 21 -0.56 -0.37 -13.06
N TYR A 22 -0.99 0.11 -11.89
CA TYR A 22 -0.91 -0.63 -10.64
C TYR A 22 -2.12 -1.54 -10.45
N ASN A 23 -1.91 -2.66 -9.76
CA ASN A 23 -3.02 -3.52 -9.32
C ASN A 23 -3.53 -3.01 -7.97
N VAL A 24 -4.70 -2.37 -7.95
CA VAL A 24 -5.23 -1.74 -6.73
C VAL A 24 -6.35 -2.59 -6.13
N LEU A 25 -6.12 -3.05 -4.90
CA LEU A 25 -7.07 -3.83 -4.11
C LEU A 25 -7.50 -3.02 -2.89
N PHE A 26 -8.75 -3.16 -2.46
CA PHE A 26 -9.14 -2.65 -1.16
C PHE A 26 -8.57 -3.50 -0.03
N GLU A 27 -8.41 -2.92 1.15
CA GLU A 27 -7.89 -3.62 2.34
C GLU A 27 -8.65 -4.92 2.69
N ASP A 28 -9.94 -4.99 2.37
CA ASP A 28 -10.79 -6.16 2.58
C ASP A 28 -10.62 -7.26 1.52
N GLU A 29 -10.01 -6.92 0.38
CA GLU A 29 -9.81 -7.82 -0.77
C GLU A 29 -8.42 -8.47 -0.76
N ILE A 30 -7.55 -8.04 0.16
CA ILE A 30 -6.20 -8.57 0.32
C ILE A 30 -6.26 -10.02 0.84
N ASN A 31 -5.87 -10.96 -0.01
CA ASN A 31 -5.71 -12.38 0.34
C ASN A 31 -4.25 -12.86 0.23
N SER A 32 -3.33 -11.96 -0.14
CA SER A 32 -1.92 -12.25 -0.40
C SER A 32 -1.05 -11.06 0.04
N PRO A 33 0.26 -11.25 0.26
CA PRO A 33 1.18 -10.14 0.49
C PRO A 33 1.09 -9.11 -0.64
N VAL A 34 1.10 -7.83 -0.27
CA VAL A 34 1.07 -6.68 -1.19
C VAL A 34 2.40 -5.92 -1.14
N ASP A 35 2.74 -5.20 -2.21
CA ASP A 35 3.97 -4.41 -2.28
C ASP A 35 3.83 -3.09 -1.55
N VAL A 36 2.64 -2.49 -1.59
CA VAL A 36 2.35 -1.16 -1.04
C VAL A 36 1.01 -1.19 -0.31
N PHE A 37 0.91 -0.52 0.84
CA PHE A 37 -0.33 -0.33 1.58
C PHE A 37 -0.53 1.16 1.86
N ILE A 38 -1.55 1.75 1.25
CA ILE A 38 -1.88 3.17 1.40
C ILE A 38 -3.04 3.29 2.39
N TYR A 39 -2.79 3.95 3.52
CA TYR A 39 -3.72 4.11 4.62
C TYR A 39 -3.99 5.58 4.93
N LEU A 40 -5.03 5.83 5.72
CA LEU A 40 -5.31 7.16 6.27
C LEU A 40 -5.15 7.08 7.79
N TYR A 41 -4.23 7.87 8.37
CA TYR A 41 -3.86 7.81 9.79
C TYR A 41 -5.03 7.95 10.78
N ASP A 42 -6.12 8.62 10.39
CA ASP A 42 -7.31 8.80 11.24
C ASP A 42 -8.08 7.48 11.48
N ASP A 43 -7.85 6.46 10.65
CA ASP A 43 -8.45 5.14 10.86
C ASP A 43 -7.51 4.23 11.68
N GLN A 44 -7.45 4.46 12.99
CA GLN A 44 -6.68 3.64 13.95
C GLN A 44 -6.99 2.13 13.85
N ARG A 45 -8.14 1.75 13.30
CA ARG A 45 -8.51 0.34 13.04
C ARG A 45 -7.78 -0.26 11.84
N SER A 46 -7.45 0.56 10.84
CA SER A 46 -6.74 0.12 9.63
C SER A 46 -5.33 -0.36 9.95
N LEU A 47 -4.59 0.30 10.86
CA LEU A 47 -3.21 -0.09 11.19
C LEU A 47 -3.12 -1.43 11.92
N TYR A 48 -3.98 -1.66 12.92
CA TYR A 48 -3.99 -2.92 13.67
C TYR A 48 -4.38 -4.12 12.79
N SER A 49 -5.43 -3.98 11.98
CA SER A 49 -5.84 -5.04 11.04
C SER A 49 -4.76 -5.30 9.97
N THR A 50 -4.09 -4.24 9.51
CA THR A 50 -3.00 -4.34 8.55
C THR A 50 -1.81 -5.09 9.13
N THR A 51 -1.35 -4.75 10.35
CA THR A 51 -0.24 -5.49 10.98
C THR A 51 -0.54 -6.99 11.10
N GLN A 52 -1.76 -7.38 11.47
CA GLN A 52 -2.15 -8.79 11.55
C GLN A 52 -2.19 -9.49 10.19
N LYS A 53 -2.70 -8.81 9.15
CA LYS A 53 -2.75 -9.35 7.78
C LYS A 53 -1.36 -9.47 7.17
N LEU A 54 -0.48 -8.50 7.41
CA LEU A 54 0.90 -8.50 6.93
C LEU A 54 1.74 -9.59 7.62
N ASP A 55 1.63 -9.75 8.94
CA ASP A 55 2.38 -10.77 9.70
C ASP A 55 2.01 -12.20 9.26
N SER A 56 0.73 -12.40 8.92
CA SER A 56 0.22 -13.66 8.36
C SER A 56 0.73 -13.92 6.93
N ALA A 57 0.92 -12.87 6.13
CA ALA A 57 1.42 -12.96 4.75
C ALA A 57 2.94 -13.20 4.68
N VAL A 58 3.71 -12.64 5.61
CA VAL A 58 5.17 -12.85 5.69
C VAL A 58 5.52 -14.31 6.00
N SER A 59 4.68 -15.01 6.78
CA SER A 59 4.90 -16.42 7.13
C SER A 59 4.68 -17.41 5.98
N SER A 60 4.14 -16.97 4.83
CA SER A 60 3.77 -17.84 3.69
C SER A 60 4.57 -17.58 2.39
N SER A 61 5.60 -16.74 2.45
CA SER A 61 6.37 -16.34 1.26
C SER A 61 7.49 -17.33 0.93
N TYR A 62 7.33 -18.03 -0.21
CA TYR A 62 8.36 -18.86 -0.85
C TYR A 62 9.59 -18.00 -1.25
N PRO A 63 10.81 -18.57 -1.25
CA PRO A 63 12.07 -17.82 -1.28
C PRO A 63 12.48 -17.24 -2.65
N ASP A 64 11.59 -17.23 -3.65
CA ASP A 64 12.02 -17.13 -5.06
C ASP A 64 11.73 -15.77 -5.74
N HIS A 65 11.16 -14.79 -5.04
CA HIS A 65 11.05 -13.41 -5.54
C HIS A 65 11.53 -12.45 -4.46
N GLU A 66 12.28 -11.41 -4.86
CA GLU A 66 12.81 -10.32 -4.02
C GLU A 66 11.67 -9.57 -3.31
N TYR A 67 11.09 -10.19 -2.28
CA TYR A 67 10.03 -9.60 -1.50
C TYR A 67 10.65 -8.61 -0.52
N HIS A 68 10.69 -7.35 -0.93
CA HIS A 68 11.26 -6.25 -0.15
C HIS A 68 10.32 -5.73 0.96
N GLY A 69 9.35 -6.54 1.40
CA GLY A 69 8.32 -6.15 2.35
C GLY A 69 7.27 -5.18 1.78
N THR A 70 6.22 -4.93 2.56
CA THR A 70 5.16 -3.98 2.21
C THR A 70 5.54 -2.55 2.58
N LEU A 71 5.53 -1.64 1.61
CA LEU A 71 5.70 -0.21 1.81
C LEU A 71 4.40 0.39 2.33
N LEU A 72 4.39 0.82 3.59
CA LEU A 72 3.27 1.59 4.12
C LEU A 72 3.37 3.03 3.62
N ILE A 73 2.25 3.66 3.24
CA ILE A 73 2.16 5.07 2.82
C ILE A 73 0.94 5.70 3.51
N ASP A 74 1.13 6.80 4.23
CA ASP A 74 0.01 7.64 4.66
C ASP A 74 -0.47 8.50 3.48
N GLY A 75 -1.69 8.26 3.03
CA GLY A 75 -2.31 8.99 1.93
C GLY A 75 -2.91 10.34 2.34
N MET A 76 -2.89 10.71 3.62
CA MET A 76 -3.44 11.99 4.08
C MET A 76 -2.77 13.18 3.40
N GLY A 77 -3.52 13.91 2.57
CA GLY A 77 -3.06 15.14 1.92
C GLY A 77 -2.00 14.94 0.84
N LYS A 78 -1.73 13.70 0.40
CA LYS A 78 -0.79 13.41 -0.68
C LYS A 78 -1.48 13.42 -2.04
N THR A 79 -0.79 13.95 -3.04
CA THR A 79 -1.20 13.87 -4.44
C THR A 79 -0.81 12.51 -5.05
N ILE A 80 -1.45 12.13 -6.15
CA ILE A 80 -1.10 10.89 -6.88
C ILE A 80 0.36 10.90 -7.35
N ASP A 81 0.87 12.04 -7.79
CA ASP A 81 2.27 12.16 -8.23
C ASP A 81 3.25 11.90 -7.08
N GLU A 82 2.94 12.37 -5.87
CA GLU A 82 3.74 12.09 -4.67
C GLU A 82 3.66 10.61 -4.28
N ILE A 83 2.48 10.01 -4.34
CA ILE A 83 2.30 8.58 -4.06
C ILE A 83 3.11 7.76 -5.08
N LYS A 84 3.01 8.09 -6.36
CA LYS A 84 3.81 7.47 -7.43
C LYS A 84 5.30 7.60 -7.17
N TYR A 85 5.77 8.79 -6.80
CA TYR A 85 7.17 9.05 -6.46
C TYR A 85 7.64 8.16 -5.29
N ILE A 86 6.83 8.04 -4.23
CA ILE A 86 7.14 7.21 -3.07
C ILE A 86 7.21 5.73 -3.45
N ILE A 87 6.28 5.25 -4.29
CA ILE A 87 6.26 3.86 -4.76
C ILE A 87 7.50 3.54 -5.61
N GLU A 88 7.84 4.41 -6.55
CA GLU A 88 8.94 4.19 -7.50
C GLU A 88 10.32 4.29 -6.84
N ASN A 89 10.50 5.24 -5.91
CA ASN A 89 11.79 5.48 -5.28
C ASN A 89 11.94 4.72 -3.95
N ARG A 90 10.86 4.20 -3.37
CA ARG A 90 10.81 3.68 -1.98
C ARG A 90 11.35 4.68 -0.95
N VAL A 91 11.26 5.97 -1.25
CA VAL A 91 11.70 7.07 -0.39
C VAL A 91 10.51 8.01 -0.18
N TYR A 92 10.25 8.35 1.07
CA TYR A 92 9.30 9.40 1.42
C TYR A 92 9.81 10.76 0.95
N SER A 93 8.92 11.67 0.54
CA SER A 93 9.36 13.04 0.25
C SER A 93 10.11 13.62 1.46
N PRO A 94 11.15 14.44 1.23
CA PRO A 94 11.88 15.07 2.32
C PRO A 94 10.93 15.80 3.25
N ILE A 95 11.15 15.66 4.55
CA ILE A 95 10.35 16.31 5.60
C ILE A 95 10.67 17.81 5.70
N PHE A 96 11.62 18.31 4.88
CA PHE A 96 12.17 19.67 4.88
C PHE A 96 12.57 20.10 3.47
#